data_AF-A0A7J2Y8G5-F1
#
_entry.id   AF-A0A7J2Y8G5-F1
#
_cell.length_a   1.000
_cell.length_b   1.000
_cell.length_c   1.000
_cell.angle_alpha   90.00
_cell.angle_beta   90.00
_cell.angle_gamma   90.00
#
_symmetry.space_group_name_H-M   'P 1'
#
loop_
_entity.id
_entity.type
_entity.pdbx_description
1 polymer ?
#
loop_
_entity_poly.entity_id
_entity_poly.type
_entity_poly.pdbx_seq_one_letter_code
_entity_poly.pdbx_strand_id
1 'polypeptide(L)'
;MRRTDILRRLEERLARGEISEKTYLEIKARYEAEPEEVPEESAEVSLGEAIARITTEATRMAGAAAEEAIRAVDFSGMGVRLSDEAIKIAGSGVVSGNPVRTRMFKAAGSARVQGNLEADEAKVAGACSIEGDCRSKEFRSSGSTKIAGSLRADEVEASGSLQVEKDIEAKEFVASGRLDVGGNVRAEEFRASGSVRIQGELTAEEVDIELGGSSNITTIRAQEIDVKATGGFWRGRGDLTSRRIEGQEVTLEATEADFVKGQEVHIGPHCRIGVVEAQELIVHESSEVKERRVLSA
;
A
#
# COMPACT_ATOMS: atom_id res chain seq x y z
N MET A 1 -37.69 -55.00 -15.93
CA MET A 1 -37.53 -56.30 -16.65
C MET A 1 -37.03 -55.97 -18.04
N ARG A 2 -35.93 -56.54 -18.54
CA ARG A 2 -35.35 -56.08 -19.80
C ARG A 2 -36.26 -56.46 -20.97
N ARG A 3 -36.42 -55.57 -21.95
CA ARG A 3 -37.23 -55.77 -23.17
C ARG A 3 -36.93 -57.09 -23.88
N THR A 4 -35.67 -57.52 -23.84
CA THR A 4 -35.20 -58.81 -24.36
C THR A 4 -35.80 -60.03 -23.67
N ASP A 5 -36.07 -59.97 -22.37
CA ASP A 5 -36.64 -61.10 -21.61
C ASP A 5 -38.14 -61.30 -21.91
N ILE A 6 -38.85 -60.21 -22.20
CA ILE A 6 -40.29 -60.23 -22.53
C ILE A 6 -40.52 -60.82 -23.93
N LEU A 7 -39.70 -60.41 -24.91
CA LEU A 7 -39.80 -60.92 -26.29
C LEU A 7 -39.46 -62.42 -26.36
N ARG A 8 -38.47 -62.89 -25.58
CA ARG A 8 -38.11 -64.32 -25.53
C ARG A 8 -39.25 -65.20 -25.01
N ARG A 9 -39.96 -64.75 -23.98
CA ARG A 9 -41.12 -65.48 -23.44
C ARG A 9 -42.31 -65.50 -24.39
N LEU A 10 -42.49 -64.46 -25.21
CA LEU A 10 -43.53 -64.42 -26.24
C LEU A 10 -43.24 -65.42 -27.37
N GLU A 11 -41.98 -65.55 -27.79
CA GLU A 11 -41.57 -66.56 -28.77
C GLU A 11 -41.77 -67.99 -28.25
N GLU A 12 -41.44 -68.25 -26.99
CA GLU A 12 -41.68 -69.55 -26.35
C GLU A 12 -43.17 -69.91 -26.26
N ARG A 13 -44.07 -68.92 -26.20
CA ARG A 13 -45.53 -69.15 -26.20
C ARG A 13 -46.11 -69.33 -27.59
N LEU A 14 -45.54 -68.67 -28.60
CA LEU A 14 -45.85 -68.94 -30.02
C LEU A 14 -45.42 -70.36 -30.41
N ALA A 15 -44.22 -70.79 -29.99
CA ALA A 15 -43.71 -72.13 -30.25
C ALA A 15 -44.55 -73.24 -29.59
N ARG A 16 -45.22 -72.93 -28.48
CA ARG A 16 -46.19 -73.83 -27.81
C ARG A 16 -47.60 -73.78 -28.40
N GLY A 17 -47.86 -72.92 -29.39
CA GLY A 17 -49.16 -72.79 -30.04
C GLY A 17 -50.23 -72.09 -29.18
N GLU A 18 -49.84 -71.46 -28.07
CA GLU A 18 -50.77 -70.79 -27.15
C GLU A 18 -51.28 -69.44 -27.69
N ILE A 19 -50.58 -68.86 -28.67
CA ILE A 19 -50.92 -67.59 -29.30
C ILE A 19 -50.79 -67.72 -30.82
N SER A 20 -51.61 -66.97 -31.56
CA SER A 20 -51.51 -66.93 -33.02
C SER A 20 -50.35 -66.05 -33.48
N GLU A 21 -49.78 -66.35 -34.65
CA GLU A 21 -48.70 -65.56 -35.26
C GLU A 21 -49.08 -64.08 -35.44
N LYS A 22 -50.35 -63.82 -35.79
CA LYS A 22 -50.89 -62.46 -35.92
C LYS A 22 -50.87 -61.70 -34.58
N THR A 23 -51.23 -62.38 -33.49
CA THR A 23 -51.21 -61.81 -32.13
C THR A 23 -49.78 -61.55 -31.66
N TYR A 24 -48.82 -62.42 -32.00
CA TYR A 24 -47.41 -62.22 -31.71
C TYR A 24 -46.85 -60.97 -32.41
N LEU A 25 -47.15 -60.80 -33.70
CA LEU A 25 -46.67 -59.65 -34.49
C LEU A 25 -47.24 -58.31 -34.00
N GLU A 26 -48.52 -58.27 -33.62
CA GLU A 26 -49.16 -57.07 -33.05
C GLU A 26 -48.53 -56.66 -31.70
N ILE A 27 -48.25 -57.63 -30.83
CA ILE A 27 -47.63 -57.36 -29.53
C ILE A 27 -46.16 -56.94 -29.73
N LYS A 28 -45.42 -57.62 -30.61
CA LYS A 28 -44.02 -57.30 -30.92
C LYS A 28 -43.88 -55.89 -31.48
N ALA A 29 -44.74 -55.49 -32.43
CA ALA A 29 -44.74 -54.14 -32.99
C ALA A 29 -45.02 -53.06 -31.94
N ARG A 30 -45.88 -53.35 -30.95
CA ARG A 30 -46.20 -52.42 -29.86
C ARG A 30 -45.02 -52.21 -28.91
N TYR A 31 -44.30 -53.28 -28.57
CA TYR A 31 -43.08 -53.22 -27.76
C TYR A 31 -41.86 -52.68 -28.54
N GLU A 32 -41.90 -52.73 -29.87
CA GLU A 32 -40.85 -52.17 -30.73
C GLU A 32 -40.97 -50.67 -30.99
N ALA A 33 -42.20 -50.12 -30.89
CA ALA A 33 -42.52 -48.73 -31.17
C ALA A 33 -42.49 -47.79 -29.95
N GLU A 34 -42.30 -48.30 -28.73
CA GLU A 34 -42.07 -47.46 -27.54
C GLU A 34 -40.58 -47.09 -27.45
N PRO A 35 -40.22 -45.79 -27.35
CA PRO A 35 -38.83 -45.38 -27.17
C PRO A 35 -38.30 -45.92 -25.84
N GLU A 36 -37.04 -46.41 -25.85
CA GLU A 36 -36.39 -46.91 -24.64
C GLU A 36 -36.40 -45.85 -23.54
N GLU A 37 -37.06 -46.14 -22.42
CA GLU A 37 -36.83 -45.41 -21.18
C GLU A 37 -35.36 -45.56 -20.78
N VAL A 38 -34.69 -44.42 -20.67
CA VAL A 38 -33.30 -44.27 -20.27
C VAL A 38 -33.10 -44.90 -18.89
N PRO A 39 -32.07 -45.73 -18.66
CA PRO A 39 -31.81 -46.21 -17.30
C PRO A 39 -31.29 -45.05 -16.44
N GLU A 40 -32.04 -44.69 -15.40
CA GLU A 40 -31.49 -44.07 -14.20
C GLU A 40 -30.63 -45.10 -13.46
N GLU A 41 -29.32 -44.85 -13.37
CA GLU A 41 -28.50 -44.92 -12.13
C GLU A 41 -27.00 -44.99 -12.46
N SER A 42 -26.31 -43.87 -12.21
CA SER A 42 -25.15 -43.84 -11.31
C SER A 42 -24.84 -42.37 -11.01
N ALA A 43 -25.39 -41.93 -9.88
CA ALA A 43 -25.00 -40.71 -9.21
C ALA A 43 -23.53 -40.82 -8.79
N GLU A 44 -22.66 -40.06 -9.43
CA GLU A 44 -21.43 -39.45 -8.88
C GLU A 44 -20.70 -38.70 -10.00
N VAL A 45 -21.36 -37.70 -10.60
CA VAL A 45 -20.68 -36.72 -11.45
C VAL A 45 -20.86 -35.33 -10.85
N SER A 46 -19.90 -35.00 -9.99
CA SER A 46 -19.29 -33.68 -9.89
C SER A 46 -20.08 -32.52 -9.26
N LEU A 47 -20.51 -32.68 -8.01
CA LEU A 47 -20.65 -31.49 -7.13
C LEU A 47 -19.33 -30.69 -7.11
N GLY A 48 -18.18 -31.37 -7.25
CA GLY A 48 -16.87 -30.75 -7.41
C GLY A 48 -16.69 -29.93 -8.69
N GLU A 49 -17.22 -30.33 -9.85
CA GLU A 49 -17.14 -29.51 -11.07
C GLU A 49 -18.19 -28.41 -11.08
N ALA A 50 -19.36 -28.61 -10.48
CA ALA A 50 -20.36 -27.55 -10.31
C ALA A 50 -19.84 -26.45 -9.37
N ILE A 51 -19.26 -26.84 -8.22
CA ILE A 51 -18.58 -25.91 -7.33
C ILE A 51 -17.41 -25.28 -8.05
N ALA A 52 -16.51 -26.04 -8.69
CA ALA A 52 -15.39 -25.47 -9.43
C ALA A 52 -15.84 -24.49 -10.51
N ARG A 53 -16.89 -24.79 -11.29
CA ARG A 53 -17.45 -23.87 -12.28
C ARG A 53 -18.01 -22.61 -11.62
N ILE A 54 -18.74 -22.72 -10.52
CA ILE A 54 -19.25 -21.57 -9.78
C ILE A 54 -18.10 -20.75 -9.17
N THR A 55 -17.07 -21.39 -8.60
CA THR A 55 -15.90 -20.70 -8.04
C THR A 55 -15.06 -20.06 -9.13
N THR A 56 -14.84 -20.74 -10.26
CA THR A 56 -14.13 -20.23 -11.45
C THR A 56 -14.92 -19.11 -12.12
N GLU A 57 -16.24 -19.22 -12.19
CA GLU A 57 -17.09 -18.18 -12.75
C GLU A 57 -17.19 -16.98 -11.80
N ALA A 58 -17.22 -17.19 -10.48
CA ALA A 58 -17.11 -16.14 -9.48
C ALA A 58 -15.72 -15.50 -9.45
N THR A 59 -14.62 -16.24 -9.64
CA THR A 59 -13.27 -15.66 -9.79
C THR A 59 -13.09 -14.97 -11.14
N ARG A 60 -13.75 -15.46 -12.20
CA ARG A 60 -13.79 -14.78 -13.51
C ARG A 60 -14.62 -13.51 -13.45
N MET A 61 -15.72 -13.49 -12.72
CA MET A 61 -16.54 -12.29 -12.50
C MET A 61 -15.87 -11.31 -11.54
N ALA A 62 -15.18 -11.80 -10.49
CA ALA A 62 -14.36 -10.96 -9.62
C ALA A 62 -13.11 -10.43 -10.35
N GLY A 63 -12.50 -11.24 -11.21
CA GLY A 63 -11.40 -10.86 -12.09
C GLY A 63 -11.85 -9.87 -13.16
N ALA A 64 -13.03 -10.06 -13.75
CA ALA A 64 -13.63 -9.12 -14.70
C ALA A 64 -14.06 -7.81 -14.04
N ALA A 65 -14.55 -7.85 -12.80
CA ALA A 65 -14.85 -6.64 -12.01
C ALA A 65 -13.57 -5.90 -11.57
N ALA A 66 -12.48 -6.64 -11.31
CA ALA A 66 -11.15 -6.05 -11.08
C ALA A 66 -10.55 -5.48 -12.39
N GLU A 67 -10.74 -6.15 -13.53
CA GLU A 67 -10.39 -5.64 -14.87
C GLU A 67 -11.23 -4.41 -15.25
N GLU A 68 -12.52 -4.37 -14.91
CA GLU A 68 -13.39 -3.20 -15.13
C GLU A 68 -13.01 -2.01 -14.25
N ALA A 69 -12.56 -2.25 -13.01
CA ALA A 69 -12.05 -1.18 -12.13
C ALA A 69 -10.75 -0.56 -12.68
N ILE A 70 -9.89 -1.33 -13.33
CA ILE A 70 -8.69 -0.82 -14.03
C ILE A 70 -9.07 -0.11 -15.35
N ARG A 71 -10.17 -0.51 -15.99
CA ARG A 71 -10.68 0.11 -17.24
C ARG A 71 -11.32 1.48 -17.07
N ALA A 72 -11.65 1.89 -15.84
CA ALA A 72 -12.20 3.21 -15.53
C ALA A 72 -11.12 4.27 -15.24
N VAL A 73 -9.88 4.02 -15.66
CA VAL A 73 -8.80 5.02 -15.54
C VAL A 73 -8.69 5.77 -16.87
N ASP A 74 -9.11 7.03 -16.88
CA ASP A 74 -9.00 7.91 -18.03
C ASP A 74 -7.60 8.53 -18.09
N PHE A 75 -6.92 8.35 -19.22
CA PHE A 75 -5.56 8.84 -19.42
C PHE A 75 -5.50 9.85 -20.55
N SER A 76 -4.78 10.95 -20.32
CA SER A 76 -4.43 11.89 -21.38
C SER A 76 -2.97 12.32 -21.24
N GLY A 77 -2.20 12.20 -22.33
CA GLY A 77 -0.78 12.57 -22.32
C GLY A 77 0.10 11.78 -23.28
N MET A 78 1.27 12.33 -23.58
CA MET A 78 2.26 11.71 -24.45
C MET A 78 3.19 10.79 -23.64
N GLY A 79 3.28 9.51 -24.03
CA GLY A 79 4.24 8.57 -23.47
C GLY A 79 3.75 7.80 -22.23
N VAL A 80 2.43 7.68 -22.04
CA VAL A 80 1.82 6.74 -21.11
C VAL A 80 1.81 5.35 -21.76
N ARG A 81 2.46 4.37 -21.14
CA ARG A 81 2.40 2.95 -21.52
C ARG A 81 1.72 2.18 -20.39
N LEU A 82 0.71 1.41 -20.76
CA LEU A 82 -0.03 0.54 -19.86
C LEU A 82 0.32 -0.91 -20.17
N SER A 83 0.57 -1.67 -19.12
CA SER A 83 0.40 -3.12 -19.08
C SER A 83 -0.58 -3.43 -17.96
N ASP A 84 -1.19 -4.61 -17.98
CA ASP A 84 -2.25 -5.02 -17.04
C ASP A 84 -1.88 -4.80 -15.56
N GLU A 85 -0.59 -4.74 -15.24
CA GLU A 85 -0.07 -4.54 -13.88
C GLU A 85 0.76 -3.27 -13.67
N ALA A 86 1.04 -2.46 -14.71
CA ALA A 86 1.95 -1.33 -14.59
C ALA A 86 1.56 -0.10 -15.42
N ILE A 87 1.60 1.07 -14.78
CA ILE A 87 1.43 2.38 -15.38
C ILE A 87 2.79 3.04 -15.50
N LYS A 88 3.25 3.32 -16.72
CA LYS A 88 4.54 3.98 -16.98
C LYS A 88 4.32 5.29 -17.75
N ILE A 89 4.80 6.40 -17.21
CA ILE A 89 4.68 7.75 -17.79
C ILE A 89 6.09 8.25 -18.09
N ALA A 90 6.49 8.26 -19.37
CA ALA A 90 7.82 8.71 -19.78
C ALA A 90 7.89 10.23 -20.02
N GLY A 91 6.81 10.83 -20.53
CA GLY A 91 6.72 12.25 -20.87
C GLY A 91 5.82 12.99 -19.90
N SER A 92 4.69 13.49 -20.39
CA SER A 92 3.63 14.08 -19.56
C SER A 92 2.39 13.20 -19.60
N GLY A 93 1.78 12.94 -18.45
CA GLY A 93 0.60 12.09 -18.35
C GLY A 93 -0.31 12.50 -17.20
N VAL A 94 -1.60 12.60 -17.50
CA VAL A 94 -2.66 12.65 -16.49
C VAL A 94 -3.27 11.27 -16.38
N VAL A 95 -3.34 10.77 -15.16
CA VAL A 95 -3.99 9.53 -14.78
C VAL A 95 -5.18 9.90 -13.93
N SER A 96 -6.38 9.57 -14.38
CA SER A 96 -7.62 9.95 -13.69
C SER A 96 -8.31 8.68 -13.24
N GLY A 97 -8.60 8.55 -11.95
CA GLY A 97 -9.29 7.39 -11.39
C GLY A 97 -9.45 7.52 -9.89
N ASN A 98 -10.49 6.91 -9.33
CA ASN A 98 -10.74 7.01 -7.89
C ASN A 98 -11.20 5.66 -7.31
N PRO A 99 -10.28 4.83 -6.77
CA PRO A 99 -8.82 4.98 -6.76
C PRO A 99 -8.16 4.47 -8.07
N VAL A 100 -7.01 5.03 -8.42
CA VAL A 100 -6.10 4.47 -9.44
C VAL A 100 -5.36 3.29 -8.82
N ARG A 101 -5.70 2.08 -9.24
CA ARG A 101 -5.07 0.83 -8.77
C ARG A 101 -4.10 0.28 -9.80
N THR A 102 -2.87 0.01 -9.40
CA THR A 102 -1.84 -0.61 -10.25
C THR A 102 -0.86 -1.40 -9.38
N ARG A 103 -0.12 -2.39 -9.89
CA ARG A 103 0.99 -2.94 -9.09
C ARG A 103 2.17 -1.97 -9.10
N MET A 104 2.55 -1.51 -10.27
CA MET A 104 3.70 -0.62 -10.45
C MET A 104 3.25 0.71 -11.05
N PHE A 105 3.58 1.82 -10.39
CA PHE A 105 3.44 3.16 -10.93
C PHE A 105 4.83 3.76 -11.16
N LYS A 106 5.17 4.09 -12.40
CA LYS A 106 6.46 4.71 -12.73
C LYS A 106 6.27 6.01 -13.49
N ALA A 107 6.68 7.12 -12.92
CA ALA A 107 6.66 8.44 -13.55
C ALA A 107 8.09 8.96 -13.76
N ALA A 108 8.58 8.92 -14.99
CA ALA A 108 9.89 9.48 -15.35
C ALA A 108 9.83 10.98 -15.67
N GLY A 109 8.72 11.45 -16.24
CA GLY A 109 8.50 12.85 -16.58
C GLY A 109 7.52 13.56 -15.63
N SER A 110 6.53 14.25 -16.17
CA SER A 110 5.50 14.96 -15.39
C SER A 110 4.22 14.14 -15.30
N ALA A 111 3.85 13.69 -14.11
CA ALA A 111 2.64 12.93 -13.86
C ALA A 111 1.65 13.73 -13.01
N ARG A 112 0.37 13.66 -13.36
CA ARG A 112 -0.73 14.13 -12.52
C ARG A 112 -1.68 12.96 -12.26
N VAL A 113 -1.93 12.65 -10.99
CA VAL A 113 -2.91 11.65 -10.58
C VAL A 113 -4.12 12.38 -10.01
N GLN A 114 -5.25 12.30 -10.72
CA GLN A 114 -6.53 12.86 -10.27
C GLN A 114 -7.27 11.79 -9.48
N GLY A 115 -7.35 11.97 -8.16
CA GLY A 115 -7.89 11.00 -7.21
C GLY A 115 -6.81 10.32 -6.38
N ASN A 116 -7.19 9.20 -5.76
CA ASN A 116 -6.32 8.43 -4.88
C ASN A 116 -5.44 7.47 -5.68
N LEU A 117 -4.19 7.26 -5.25
CA LEU A 117 -3.26 6.29 -5.83
C LEU A 117 -3.11 5.10 -4.89
N GLU A 118 -3.36 3.88 -5.39
CA GLU A 118 -3.10 2.63 -4.70
C GLU A 118 -2.14 1.79 -5.55
N ALA A 119 -0.90 1.62 -5.10
CA ALA A 119 0.11 0.84 -5.82
C ALA A 119 0.93 -0.09 -4.92
N ASP A 120 1.42 -1.23 -5.41
CA ASP A 120 2.42 -1.97 -4.63
C ASP A 120 3.73 -1.17 -4.59
N GLU A 121 4.18 -0.69 -5.75
CA GLU A 121 5.43 0.05 -5.95
C GLU A 121 5.17 1.35 -6.72
N ALA A 122 5.53 2.50 -6.14
CA ALA A 122 5.41 3.81 -6.77
C ALA A 122 6.78 4.47 -6.90
N LYS A 123 7.27 4.66 -8.14
CA LYS A 123 8.56 5.27 -8.45
C LYS A 123 8.39 6.55 -9.28
N VAL A 124 8.76 7.68 -8.70
CA VAL A 124 8.72 9.00 -9.33
C VAL A 124 10.13 9.55 -9.49
N ALA A 125 10.61 9.65 -10.72
CA ALA A 125 11.90 10.29 -11.03
C ALA A 125 11.74 11.77 -11.42
N GLY A 126 10.61 12.14 -12.02
CA GLY A 126 10.34 13.50 -12.48
C GLY A 126 9.47 14.31 -11.51
N ALA A 127 8.45 15.01 -12.05
CA ALA A 127 7.49 15.75 -11.25
C ALA A 127 6.18 14.96 -11.12
N CYS A 128 5.66 14.77 -9.92
CA CYS A 128 4.37 14.10 -9.71
C CYS A 128 3.47 14.94 -8.81
N SER A 129 2.20 15.09 -9.20
CA SER A 129 1.17 15.69 -8.37
C SER A 129 0.03 14.69 -8.19
N ILE A 130 -0.24 14.31 -6.94
CA ILE A 130 -1.34 13.43 -6.54
C ILE A 130 -2.36 14.30 -5.82
N GLU A 131 -3.57 14.40 -6.36
CA GLU A 131 -4.65 15.22 -5.79
C GLU A 131 -5.32 14.58 -4.56
N GLY A 132 -5.27 13.26 -4.46
CA GLY A 132 -5.84 12.50 -3.34
C GLY A 132 -4.79 11.91 -2.41
N ASP A 133 -5.18 10.85 -1.71
CA ASP A 133 -4.31 10.05 -0.85
C ASP A 133 -3.45 9.09 -1.69
N CYS A 134 -2.24 8.81 -1.22
CA CYS A 134 -1.32 7.84 -1.82
C CYS A 134 -1.09 6.69 -0.85
N ARG A 135 -1.43 5.47 -1.26
CA ARG A 135 -1.15 4.24 -0.53
C ARG A 135 -0.24 3.35 -1.36
N SER A 136 0.90 2.98 -0.81
CA SER A 136 1.77 2.00 -1.43
C SER A 136 2.44 1.05 -0.45
N LYS A 137 3.16 0.03 -0.91
CA LYS A 137 4.11 -0.68 -0.03
C LYS A 137 5.45 0.03 -0.08
N GLU A 138 5.93 0.31 -1.29
CA GLU A 138 7.20 0.98 -1.54
C GLU A 138 6.94 2.28 -2.32
N PHE A 139 7.33 3.42 -1.76
CA PHE A 139 7.25 4.73 -2.40
C PHE A 139 8.64 5.32 -2.57
N ARG A 140 9.09 5.51 -3.81
CA ARG A 140 10.34 6.22 -4.12
C ARG A 140 10.10 7.47 -4.94
N SER A 141 10.66 8.58 -4.50
CA SER A 141 10.61 9.86 -5.19
C SER A 141 12.00 10.48 -5.28
N SER A 142 12.63 10.40 -6.45
CA SER A 142 13.92 11.08 -6.71
C SER A 142 13.74 12.51 -7.23
N GLY A 143 12.54 12.88 -7.67
CA GLY A 143 12.24 14.20 -8.23
C GLY A 143 11.43 15.10 -7.29
N SER A 144 10.42 15.78 -7.82
CA SER A 144 9.53 16.66 -7.05
C SER A 144 8.14 16.06 -6.99
N THR A 145 7.71 15.62 -5.81
CA THR A 145 6.40 15.01 -5.62
C THR A 145 5.56 15.82 -4.64
N LYS A 146 4.33 16.13 -5.05
CA LYS A 146 3.32 16.78 -4.23
C LYS A 146 2.11 15.86 -4.05
N ILE A 147 1.73 15.62 -2.81
CA ILE A 147 0.55 14.84 -2.42
C ILE A 147 -0.36 15.76 -1.62
N ALA A 148 -1.56 16.04 -2.13
CA ALA A 148 -2.54 16.88 -1.44
C ALA A 148 -3.30 16.13 -0.33
N GLY A 149 -3.35 14.79 -0.41
CA GLY A 149 -3.83 13.93 0.65
C GLY A 149 -2.74 13.50 1.63
N SER A 150 -2.94 12.31 2.19
CA SER A 150 -2.01 11.63 3.10
C SER A 150 -1.17 10.60 2.32
N LEU A 151 0.03 10.31 2.80
CA LEU A 151 0.88 9.24 2.27
C LEU A 151 0.94 8.09 3.27
N ARG A 152 0.61 6.88 2.83
CA ARG A 152 0.78 5.65 3.63
C ARG A 152 1.62 4.64 2.86
N ALA A 153 2.76 4.24 3.40
CA ALA A 153 3.58 3.18 2.81
C ALA A 153 4.36 2.37 3.84
N ASP A 154 4.82 1.16 3.51
CA ASP A 154 5.74 0.46 4.43
C ASP A 154 7.12 1.13 4.38
N GLU A 155 7.64 1.37 3.17
CA GLU A 155 8.92 2.02 2.91
C GLU A 155 8.73 3.29 2.08
N VAL A 156 9.31 4.40 2.53
CA VAL A 156 9.33 5.69 1.81
C VAL A 156 10.76 6.16 1.62
N GLU A 157 11.19 6.33 0.37
CA GLU A 157 12.48 6.91 0.01
C GLU A 157 12.27 8.18 -0.83
N ALA A 158 12.64 9.35 -0.30
CA ALA A 158 12.50 10.62 -0.99
C ALA A 158 13.85 11.33 -1.13
N SER A 159 14.49 11.24 -2.29
CA SER A 159 15.82 11.85 -2.54
C SER A 159 15.78 13.26 -3.15
N GLY A 160 14.58 13.83 -3.32
CA GLY A 160 14.37 15.14 -3.94
C GLY A 160 13.56 16.09 -3.05
N SER A 161 12.41 16.52 -3.57
CA SER A 161 11.45 17.34 -2.82
C SER A 161 10.14 16.57 -2.66
N LEU A 162 9.78 16.24 -1.43
CA LEU A 162 8.50 15.62 -1.10
C LEU A 162 7.65 16.61 -0.30
N GLN A 163 6.46 16.92 -0.82
CA GLN A 163 5.47 17.73 -0.13
C GLN A 163 4.20 16.89 0.09
N VAL A 164 3.76 16.78 1.34
CA VAL A 164 2.52 16.11 1.74
C VAL A 164 1.68 17.10 2.53
N GLU A 165 0.49 17.44 2.06
CA GLU A 165 -0.33 18.47 2.71
C GLU A 165 -0.99 18.00 4.01
N LYS A 166 -1.17 16.68 4.19
CA LYS A 166 -1.75 16.06 5.41
C LYS A 166 -0.72 15.20 6.14
N ASP A 167 -1.11 13.98 6.53
CA ASP A 167 -0.30 13.09 7.36
C ASP A 167 0.54 12.11 6.52
N ILE A 168 1.64 11.63 7.11
CA ILE A 168 2.45 10.52 6.61
C ILE A 168 2.40 9.39 7.64
N GLU A 169 2.19 8.16 7.16
CA GLU A 169 2.29 6.93 7.95
C GLU A 169 3.24 5.99 7.22
N ALA A 170 4.37 5.66 7.83
CA ALA A 170 5.31 4.69 7.30
C ALA A 170 5.87 3.75 8.37
N LYS A 171 6.57 2.68 7.95
CA LYS A 171 7.45 1.94 8.87
C LYS A 171 8.85 2.52 8.78
N GLU A 172 9.44 2.48 7.58
CA GLU A 172 10.73 3.09 7.30
C GLU A 172 10.53 4.33 6.43
N PHE A 173 11.04 5.46 6.89
CA PHE A 173 10.99 6.72 6.16
C PHE A 173 12.40 7.30 6.02
N VAL A 174 12.89 7.39 4.78
CA VAL A 174 14.19 7.99 4.44
C VAL A 174 13.98 9.17 3.50
N ALA A 175 14.36 10.36 3.93
CA ALA A 175 14.36 11.55 3.08
C ALA A 175 15.77 12.16 2.96
N SER A 176 16.21 12.41 1.73
CA SER A 176 17.38 13.23 1.44
C SER A 176 16.95 14.42 0.57
N GLY A 177 17.17 15.65 1.04
CA GLY A 177 16.77 16.87 0.34
C GLY A 177 15.75 17.72 1.11
N ARG A 178 14.56 17.90 0.55
CA ARG A 178 13.50 18.72 1.16
C ARG A 178 12.25 17.91 1.44
N LEU A 179 11.84 17.90 2.70
CA LEU A 179 10.58 17.34 3.16
C LEU A 179 9.69 18.46 3.71
N ASP A 180 8.44 18.54 3.25
CA ASP A 180 7.43 19.44 3.78
C ASP A 180 6.13 18.69 4.05
N VAL A 181 5.73 18.64 5.31
CA VAL A 181 4.54 17.93 5.78
C VAL A 181 3.63 18.90 6.54
N GLY A 182 2.39 19.06 6.06
CA GLY A 182 1.39 19.92 6.68
C GLY A 182 0.72 19.31 7.91
N GLY A 183 0.71 17.99 8.03
CA GLY A 183 0.16 17.24 9.17
C GLY A 183 1.22 16.56 10.02
N ASN A 184 0.87 15.38 10.53
CA ASN A 184 1.69 14.55 11.40
C ASN A 184 2.47 13.51 10.59
N VAL A 185 3.60 13.06 11.13
CA VAL A 185 4.39 11.96 10.59
C VAL A 185 4.43 10.86 11.64
N ARG A 186 4.03 9.64 11.27
CA ARG A 186 4.21 8.43 12.06
C ARG A 186 5.11 7.48 11.31
N ALA A 187 6.22 7.08 11.94
CA ALA A 187 7.17 6.12 11.42
C ALA A 187 7.54 5.09 12.50
N GLU A 188 8.17 3.98 12.15
CA GLU A 188 8.95 3.19 13.12
C GLU A 188 10.38 3.76 13.12
N GLU A 189 11.00 3.87 11.95
CA GLU A 189 12.29 4.51 11.70
C GLU A 189 12.11 5.76 10.82
N PHE A 190 12.58 6.91 11.30
CA PHE A 190 12.62 8.15 10.52
C PHE A 190 14.05 8.65 10.36
N ARG A 191 14.56 8.62 9.13
CA ARG A 191 15.87 9.19 8.76
C ARG A 191 15.69 10.34 7.78
N ALA A 192 16.24 11.51 8.10
CA ALA A 192 16.20 12.65 7.20
C ALA A 192 17.53 13.38 7.12
N SER A 193 17.98 13.68 5.91
CA SER A 193 19.17 14.48 5.63
C SER A 193 18.80 15.69 4.76
N GLY A 194 19.06 16.90 5.25
CA GLY A 194 18.76 18.14 4.51
C GLY A 194 17.86 19.12 5.28
N SER A 195 16.73 19.49 4.66
CA SER A 195 15.74 20.43 5.24
C SER A 195 14.40 19.73 5.48
N VAL A 196 13.95 19.73 6.72
CA VAL A 196 12.70 19.07 7.13
C VAL A 196 11.74 20.10 7.71
N ARG A 197 10.53 20.18 7.17
CA ARG A 197 9.42 20.95 7.73
C ARG A 197 8.26 20.01 8.05
N ILE A 198 7.89 19.92 9.31
CA ILE A 198 6.73 19.16 9.77
C ILE A 198 5.91 20.08 10.68
N GLN A 199 4.73 20.50 10.20
CA GLN A 199 3.88 21.43 10.95
C GLN A 199 3.19 20.74 12.14
N GLY A 200 2.91 19.44 12.05
CA GLY A 200 2.34 18.63 13.12
C GLY A 200 3.39 17.95 13.99
N GLU A 201 3.06 16.76 14.45
CA GLU A 201 3.89 15.94 15.31
C GLU A 201 4.61 14.85 14.53
N LEU A 202 5.91 14.67 14.80
CA LEU A 202 6.71 13.52 14.37
C LEU A 202 6.72 12.49 15.50
N THR A 203 6.10 11.33 15.28
CA THR A 203 6.14 10.19 16.20
C THR A 203 6.88 9.03 15.55
N ALA A 204 7.96 8.55 16.17
CA ALA A 204 8.65 7.34 15.71
C ALA A 204 9.21 6.50 16.86
N GLU A 205 9.80 5.35 16.59
CA GLU A 205 10.64 4.65 17.56
C GLU A 205 12.04 5.24 17.52
N GLU A 206 12.61 5.39 16.33
CA GLU A 206 13.91 6.01 16.07
C GLU A 206 13.79 7.24 15.16
N VAL A 207 14.46 8.33 15.52
CA VAL A 207 14.56 9.55 14.72
C VAL A 207 16.03 9.92 14.54
N ASP A 208 16.52 9.87 13.30
CA ASP A 208 17.85 10.37 12.91
C ASP A 208 17.68 11.53 11.93
N ILE A 209 18.16 12.72 12.32
CA ILE A 209 18.09 13.92 11.47
C ILE A 209 19.49 14.51 11.30
N GLU A 210 19.98 14.46 10.07
CA GLU A 210 21.16 15.17 9.61
C GLU A 210 20.78 16.54 9.02
N LEU A 211 21.07 17.61 9.76
CA LEU A 211 20.72 18.96 9.38
C LEU A 211 21.65 19.48 8.26
N GLY A 212 21.11 19.56 7.05
CA GLY A 212 21.77 20.17 5.87
C GLY A 212 21.27 21.58 5.55
N GLY A 213 20.27 22.08 6.29
CA GLY A 213 19.70 23.42 6.19
C GLY A 213 18.77 23.69 7.38
N SER A 214 17.98 24.78 7.31
CA SER A 214 17.03 25.10 8.36
C SER A 214 15.82 24.15 8.34
N SER A 215 15.58 23.50 9.47
CA SER A 215 14.51 22.54 9.69
C SER A 215 13.58 23.02 10.80
N ASN A 216 12.29 22.73 10.67
CA ASN A 216 11.27 23.12 11.63
C ASN A 216 10.30 21.96 11.85
N ILE A 217 10.26 21.44 13.07
CA ILE A 217 9.35 20.35 13.45
C ILE A 217 8.65 20.79 14.72
N THR A 218 7.31 20.91 14.71
CA THR A 218 6.60 21.46 15.88
C THR A 218 6.81 20.61 17.13
N THR A 219 6.68 19.29 17.01
CA THR A 219 6.86 18.36 18.12
C THR A 219 7.49 17.07 17.64
N ILE A 220 8.50 16.57 18.37
CA ILE A 220 9.16 15.30 18.12
C ILE A 220 8.92 14.39 19.33
N ARG A 221 8.41 13.19 19.08
CA ARG A 221 8.27 12.11 20.04
C ARG A 221 8.91 10.85 19.50
N ALA A 222 9.94 10.33 20.18
CA ALA A 222 10.49 9.03 19.83
C ALA A 222 11.07 8.29 21.03
N GLN A 223 11.48 7.05 20.88
CA GLN A 223 12.28 6.39 21.92
C GLN A 223 13.71 6.93 21.87
N GLU A 224 14.30 6.93 20.68
CA GLU A 224 15.63 7.47 20.40
C GLU A 224 15.52 8.65 19.43
N ILE A 225 16.18 9.76 19.77
CA ILE A 225 16.24 10.96 18.95
C ILE A 225 17.72 11.36 18.82
N ASP A 226 18.23 11.34 17.60
CA ASP A 226 19.56 11.82 17.25
C ASP A 226 19.46 12.91 16.18
N VAL A 227 19.82 14.14 16.54
CA VAL A 227 19.86 15.28 15.63
C VAL A 227 21.29 15.77 15.52
N LYS A 228 21.89 15.61 14.34
CA LYS A 228 23.27 16.01 14.05
C LYS A 228 23.32 17.17 13.08
N ALA A 229 24.24 18.10 13.33
CA ALA A 229 24.49 19.18 12.39
C ALA A 229 25.63 18.80 11.44
N THR A 230 25.33 18.54 10.16
CA THR A 230 26.36 18.18 9.18
C THR A 230 27.14 19.43 8.73
N GLY A 231 28.18 19.80 9.49
CA GLY A 231 29.05 20.94 9.20
C GLY A 231 30.36 20.55 8.52
N GLY A 232 30.41 20.60 7.19
CA GLY A 232 31.67 20.59 6.44
C GLY A 232 32.17 22.02 6.16
N PHE A 233 33.48 22.21 5.93
CA PHE A 233 34.12 23.51 5.61
C PHE A 233 33.44 24.34 4.48
N TRP A 234 32.54 23.73 3.70
CA TRP A 234 31.86 24.32 2.54
C TRP A 234 30.32 24.28 2.62
N ARG A 235 29.72 23.65 3.63
CA ARG A 235 28.26 23.56 3.77
C ARG A 235 27.79 24.41 4.93
N GLY A 236 26.75 25.21 4.70
CA GLY A 236 26.11 26.01 5.76
C GLY A 236 25.65 25.09 6.89
N ARG A 237 25.80 25.55 8.14
CA ARG A 237 25.33 24.81 9.31
C ARG A 237 23.81 24.75 9.29
N GLY A 238 23.24 23.56 9.20
CA GLY A 238 21.81 23.36 9.40
C GLY A 238 21.41 23.61 10.85
N ASP A 239 20.16 23.98 11.06
CA ASP A 239 19.58 24.26 12.37
C ASP A 239 18.20 23.59 12.48
N LEU A 240 17.83 23.15 13.67
CA LEU A 240 16.51 22.62 13.96
C LEU A 240 15.80 23.56 14.94
N THR A 241 14.57 23.96 14.60
CA THR A 241 13.67 24.63 15.55
C THR A 241 12.51 23.70 15.89
N SER A 242 12.26 23.48 17.17
CA SER A 242 11.12 22.70 17.66
C SER A 242 10.48 23.34 18.88
N ARG A 243 9.17 23.14 19.10
CA ARG A 243 8.56 23.57 20.38
C ARG A 243 8.80 22.53 21.46
N ARG A 244 8.73 21.26 21.11
CA ARG A 244 8.75 20.17 22.09
C ARG A 244 9.47 18.95 21.53
N ILE A 245 10.42 18.42 22.29
CA ILE A 245 11.15 17.20 21.97
C ILE A 245 11.02 16.28 23.17
N GLU A 246 10.49 15.07 22.97
CA GLU A 246 10.33 14.08 24.04
C GLU A 246 10.82 12.71 23.57
N GLY A 247 11.76 12.13 24.31
CA GLY A 247 12.15 10.75 24.07
C GLY A 247 12.76 10.08 25.29
N GLN A 248 13.21 8.83 25.16
CA GLN A 248 13.95 8.17 26.23
C GLN A 248 15.42 8.61 26.17
N GLU A 249 16.02 8.52 24.99
CA GLU A 249 17.38 8.95 24.69
C GLU A 249 17.32 10.09 23.67
N VAL A 250 17.91 11.25 24.00
CA VAL A 250 17.80 12.46 23.19
C VAL A 250 19.17 13.12 23.03
N THR A 251 19.73 13.03 21.83
CA THR A 251 20.96 13.74 21.42
C THR A 251 20.61 14.86 20.44
N LEU A 252 20.98 16.09 20.78
CA LEU A 252 20.65 17.27 19.98
C LEU A 252 21.87 18.14 19.69
N GLU A 253 22.10 18.46 18.43
CA GLU A 253 23.05 19.48 17.96
C GLU A 253 22.33 20.57 17.17
N ALA A 254 22.87 21.80 17.22
CA ALA A 254 22.34 22.96 16.49
C ALA A 254 20.80 23.15 16.59
N THR A 255 20.24 22.83 17.75
CA THR A 255 18.79 22.77 17.97
C THR A 255 18.33 23.89 18.89
N GLU A 256 17.31 24.62 18.48
CA GLU A 256 16.54 25.55 19.31
C GLU A 256 15.21 24.91 19.69
N ALA A 257 14.98 24.70 20.99
CA ALA A 257 13.71 24.15 21.46
C ALA A 257 13.19 24.77 22.76
N ASP A 258 11.87 24.94 22.86
CA ASP A 258 11.26 25.50 24.08
C ASP A 258 11.30 24.50 25.24
N PHE A 259 11.07 23.21 24.95
CA PHE A 259 11.01 22.15 25.94
C PHE A 259 11.61 20.84 25.42
N VAL A 260 12.50 20.23 26.21
CA VAL A 260 13.08 18.91 25.96
C VAL A 260 12.85 18.02 27.17
N LYS A 261 12.40 16.79 26.96
CA LYS A 261 12.23 15.79 28.02
C LYS A 261 12.81 14.44 27.62
N GLY A 262 13.54 13.81 28.53
CA GLY A 262 13.91 12.41 28.38
C GLY A 262 14.51 11.75 29.62
N GLN A 263 14.89 10.48 29.50
CA GLN A 263 15.63 9.82 30.57
C GLN A 263 17.09 10.26 30.49
N GLU A 264 17.70 10.07 29.34
CA GLU A 264 19.05 10.54 29.00
C GLU A 264 18.95 11.64 27.94
N VAL A 265 19.48 12.82 28.26
CA VAL A 265 19.48 13.97 27.36
C VAL A 265 20.91 14.49 27.19
N HIS A 266 21.42 14.40 25.97
CA HIS A 266 22.70 14.96 25.56
C HIS A 266 22.50 16.18 24.66
N ILE A 267 22.73 17.35 25.23
CA ILE A 267 22.70 18.62 24.50
C ILE A 267 24.11 18.87 23.96
N GLY A 268 24.32 18.51 22.69
CA GLY A 268 25.53 18.77 21.92
C GLY A 268 25.71 20.26 21.57
N PRO A 269 26.66 20.61 20.68
CA PRO A 269 27.03 21.99 20.41
C PRO A 269 25.92 22.85 19.78
N HIS A 270 25.94 24.16 20.09
CA HIS A 270 25.10 25.18 19.45
C HIS A 270 23.59 25.03 19.66
N CYS A 271 23.19 24.45 20.79
CA CYS A 271 21.79 24.31 21.15
C CYS A 271 21.34 25.46 22.06
N ARG A 272 20.07 25.85 21.92
CA ARG A 272 19.38 26.81 22.80
C ARG A 272 18.09 26.18 23.28
N ILE A 273 18.06 25.76 24.54
CA ILE A 273 16.89 25.09 25.13
C ILE A 273 16.27 25.96 26.21
N GLY A 274 14.94 26.10 26.16
CA GLY A 274 14.18 26.76 27.22
C GLY A 274 14.21 25.95 28.51
N VAL A 275 13.51 24.82 28.53
CA VAL A 275 13.40 23.93 29.70
C VAL A 275 13.85 22.53 29.33
N VAL A 276 14.70 21.92 30.18
CA VAL A 276 15.07 20.50 30.07
C VAL A 276 14.56 19.74 31.30
N GLU A 277 13.80 18.68 31.07
CA GLU A 277 13.37 17.70 32.07
C GLU A 277 14.06 16.35 31.81
N ALA A 278 15.10 16.03 32.58
CA ALA A 278 15.88 14.82 32.36
C ALA A 278 16.26 14.09 33.66
N GLN A 279 16.49 12.78 33.60
CA GLN A 279 17.14 12.06 34.71
C GLN A 279 18.66 12.25 34.63
N GLU A 280 19.22 12.04 33.45
CA GLU A 280 20.62 12.27 33.11
C GLU A 280 20.73 13.36 32.05
N LEU A 281 21.60 14.35 32.31
CA LEU A 281 21.75 15.52 31.45
C LEU A 281 23.23 15.86 31.26
N ILE A 282 23.68 15.82 30.00
CA ILE A 282 25.00 16.29 29.58
C ILE A 282 24.80 17.49 28.65
N VAL A 283 25.50 18.59 28.92
CA VAL A 283 25.39 19.83 28.13
C VAL A 283 26.76 20.27 27.70
N HIS A 284 26.93 20.47 26.39
CA HIS A 284 28.14 21.02 25.79
C HIS A 284 28.33 22.49 26.17
N GLU A 285 29.58 22.93 26.32
CA GLU A 285 29.93 24.29 26.77
C GLU A 285 29.42 25.41 25.85
N SER A 286 29.17 25.09 24.58
CA SER A 286 28.67 26.04 23.56
C SER A 286 27.14 26.14 23.50
N SER A 287 26.43 25.46 24.40
CA SER A 287 24.97 25.37 24.41
C SER A 287 24.37 26.00 25.67
N GLU A 288 23.19 26.59 25.50
CA GLU A 288 22.49 27.33 26.56
C GLU A 288 21.20 26.60 26.94
N VAL A 289 21.00 26.40 28.24
CA VAL A 289 19.77 25.84 28.81
C VAL A 289 19.26 26.77 29.91
N LYS A 290 18.06 27.34 29.75
CA LYS A 290 17.55 28.36 30.69
C LYS A 290 17.08 27.76 32.01
N GLU A 291 16.36 26.64 31.97
CA GLU A 291 15.84 25.96 33.16
C GLU A 291 16.13 24.45 33.08
N ARG A 292 16.59 23.88 34.20
CA ARG A 292 16.89 22.44 34.33
C ARG A 292 16.05 21.85 35.44
N ARG A 293 15.33 20.77 35.12
CA ARG A 293 14.49 20.02 36.06
C ARG A 293 14.93 18.57 36.04
N VAL A 294 15.14 18.03 37.24
CA VAL A 294 15.51 16.62 37.40
C VAL A 294 14.23 15.80 37.51
N LEU A 295 14.06 14.80 36.65
CA LEU A 295 13.00 13.82 36.80
C LEU A 295 13.39 12.86 37.94
N SER A 296 12.55 12.77 38.96
CA SER A 296 12.70 11.77 40.02
C SER A 296 12.31 10.40 39.46
N ALA A 297 13.15 9.38 39.66
CA ALA A 297 12.86 7.99 39.30
C ALA A 297 11.68 7.41 40.11
#